data_AF-A0A439TWG8-F1
#
_entry.id   AF-A0A439TWG8-F1
#
_cell.length_a   1.000
_cell.length_b   1.000
_cell.length_c   1.000
_cell.angle_alpha   90.00
_cell.angle_beta   90.00
_cell.angle_gamma   90.00
#
_symmetry.space_group_name_H-M   'P 1'
#
loop_
_entity.id
_entity.type
_entity.pdbx_description
1 polymer ?
#
loop_
_entity_poly.entity_id
_entity_poly.type
_entity_poly.pdbx_seq_one_letter_code
_entity_poly.pdbx_strand_id
1 'polypeptide(L)' 'MKLQTPKQRRDFLIYYARVLLREAQARRGQNVDWMLAGAGRARREAMAIDVRPAQLALFDAEVCA' A
#
# COMPACT_ATOMS: atom_id res chain seq x y z
N MET A 1 -15.53 -2.42 -13.51
CA MET A 1 -14.57 -2.13 -12.43
C MET A 1 -13.27 -1.68 -13.09
N LYS A 2 -12.79 -0.44 -12.90
CA LYS A 2 -11.57 0.04 -13.58
C LYS A 2 -10.36 -0.73 -13.01
N LEU A 3 -9.57 -1.36 -13.88
CA LEU A 3 -8.29 -1.99 -13.51
C LEU A 3 -7.32 -0.90 -13.02
N GLN A 4 -6.94 -0.94 -11.75
CA GLN A 4 -5.91 -0.06 -11.19
C GLN A 4 -4.53 -0.63 -11.50
N THR A 5 -3.58 0.23 -11.87
CA THR A 5 -2.17 -0.18 -11.97
C THR A 5 -1.59 -0.47 -10.58
N PRO A 6 -0.52 -1.29 -10.46
CA PRO A 6 0.14 -1.52 -9.17
C PRO A 6 0.53 -0.22 -8.46
N LYS A 7 1.08 0.75 -9.19
CA LYS A 7 1.41 2.09 -8.66
C LYS A 7 0.18 2.80 -8.10
N GLN A 8 -0.91 2.86 -8.86
CA GLN A 8 -2.16 3.49 -8.41
C GLN A 8 -2.72 2.83 -7.15
N ARG A 9 -2.65 1.49 -7.07
CA ARG A 9 -3.10 0.74 -5.90
C ARG A 9 -2.24 1.04 -4.67
N ARG A 10 -0.92 1.06 -4.83
CA ARG A 10 0.03 1.42 -3.76
C ARG A 10 -0.24 2.83 -3.24
N ASP A 11 -0.37 3.81 -4.14
CA ASP A 11 -0.62 5.20 -3.79
C ASP A 11 -1.95 5.36 -3.04
N PHE A 12 -2.99 4.67 -3.51
CA PHE A 12 -4.30 4.63 -2.83
C PHE A 12 -4.20 4.05 -1.42
N LEU A 13 -3.50 2.93 -1.22
CA LEU A 13 -3.37 2.31 0.09
C LEU A 13 -2.62 3.21 1.09
N ILE A 14 -1.58 3.91 0.63
CA ILE A 14 -0.85 4.90 1.45
C ILE A 14 -1.77 6.07 1.83
N TYR A 15 -2.53 6.60 0.86
CA TYR A 15 -3.52 7.64 1.11
C TYR A 15 -4.58 7.18 2.13
N TYR A 16 -5.14 6.00 1.93
CA TYR A 16 -6.18 5.43 2.79
C TYR A 16 -5.68 5.24 4.23
N ALA A 17 -4.46 4.73 4.41
CA ALA A 17 -3.86 4.61 5.73
C ALA A 17 -3.74 5.97 6.45
N ARG A 18 -3.39 7.04 5.72
CA ARG A 18 -3.32 8.41 6.30
C ARG A 18 -4.70 8.91 6.73
N VAL A 19 -5.74 8.64 5.95
CA VAL A 19 -7.12 9.00 6.29
C VAL A 19 -7.55 8.30 7.58
N LEU A 20 -7.34 6.99 7.68
CA LEU A 20 -7.71 6.23 8.89
C LEU A 20 -7.01 6.75 10.15
N LEU A 21 -5.72 7.09 10.05
CA LEU A 21 -4.98 7.65 11.19
C LEU A 21 -5.52 9.03 11.59
N ARG A 22 -5.85 9.89 10.62
CA ARG A 22 -6.44 11.21 10.90
C ARG A 22 -7.81 11.09 11.56
N GLU A 23 -8.66 10.18 11.06
CA GLU A 23 -9.97 9.92 11.63
C GLU A 23 -9.88 9.34 13.05
N ALA A 24 -8.94 8.42 13.29
CA ALA A 24 -8.70 7.88 14.63
C ALA A 24 -8.27 8.98 15.61
N GLN A 25 -7.40 9.91 15.19
CA GLN A 25 -6.99 11.06 16.00
C GLN A 25 -8.13 12.03 16.31
N ALA A 26 -9.05 12.23 15.36
CA ALA A 26 -10.19 13.13 15.55
C ALA A 26 -11.24 12.56 16.52
N ARG A 27 -11.34 11.23 16.65
CA ARG A 27 -12.40 10.54 17.40
C ARG A 27 -11.96 10.18 18.83
N ARG A 28 -11.66 11.22 19.63
CA ARG A 28 -11.31 11.04 21.04
C ARG A 28 -12.47 10.38 21.80
N GLY A 29 -12.16 9.35 22.60
CA GLY A 29 -13.14 8.64 23.43
C GLY A 29 -14.00 7.59 22.72
N GLN A 30 -13.79 7.37 21.42
CA GLN A 30 -14.44 6.29 20.67
C GLN A 30 -13.49 5.10 20.51
N ASN A 31 -14.03 3.90 20.34
CA ASN A 31 -13.22 2.77 19.90
C ASN A 31 -12.79 2.98 18.43
N VAL A 32 -11.48 3.17 18.24
CA VAL A 32 -10.84 3.42 16.93
C VAL A 32 -9.88 2.30 16.53
N ASP A 33 -9.89 1.16 17.23
CA ASP A 33 -8.93 0.07 17.03
C ASP A 33 -9.00 -0.47 15.60
N TRP A 34 -10.21 -0.54 15.03
CA TRP A 34 -10.41 -0.97 13.65
C TRP A 34 -9.76 -0.02 12.63
N MET A 35 -9.71 1.29 12.92
CA MET A 35 -9.05 2.27 12.06
C MET A 35 -7.54 2.09 12.13
N LEU A 36 -6.99 1.90 13.32
CA LEU A 36 -5.56 1.67 13.54
C LEU A 36 -5.10 0.36 12.88
N ALA A 37 -5.86 -0.72 13.07
CA ALA A 37 -5.63 -2.01 12.45
C ALA A 37 -5.73 -1.92 10.91
N GLY A 38 -6.74 -1.23 10.40
CA GLY A 38 -6.92 -0.97 8.98
C GLY A 38 -5.76 -0.18 8.37
N ALA A 39 -5.29 0.87 9.06
CA ALA A 39 -4.13 1.65 8.62
C ALA A 39 -2.86 0.80 8.58
N GLY A 40 -2.62 -0.02 9.60
CA GLY A 40 -1.50 -0.95 9.65
C GLY A 40 -1.53 -1.97 8.52
N ARG A 41 -2.70 -2.56 8.24
CA ARG A 41 -2.90 -3.48 7.12
C ARG A 41 -2.63 -2.79 5.78
N ALA A 42 -3.22 -1.62 5.54
CA ALA A 42 -3.06 -0.89 4.28
C ALA A 42 -1.59 -0.53 4.01
N ARG A 43 -0.82 -0.15 5.05
CA ARG A 43 0.63 0.10 4.91
C ARG A 43 1.41 -1.16 4.53
N ARG A 44 1.12 -2.30 5.15
CA ARG A 44 1.77 -3.59 4.80
C ARG A 44 1.44 -4.01 3.36
N GLU A 45 0.19 -3.89 2.96
CA GLU A 45 -0.22 -4.16 1.57
C GLU A 45 0.49 -3.23 0.58
N ALA A 46 0.61 -1.94 0.88
CA ALA A 46 1.32 -1.00 0.03
C ALA A 46 2.82 -1.32 -0.10
N MET A 47 3.45 -1.83 0.95
CA MET A 47 4.86 -2.25 0.93
C MET A 47 5.07 -3.53 0.12
N ALA A 48 4.07 -4.40 0.04
CA ALA A 48 4.13 -5.64 -0.74
C ALA A 48 3.95 -5.44 -2.25
N ILE A 49 3.47 -4.26 -2.70
CA ILE A 49 3.29 -3.97 -4.11
C ILE A 49 4.63 -3.55 -4.74
N ASP A 50 5.16 -4.43 -5.59
CA ASP A 50 6.30 -4.11 -6.45
C ASP A 50 5.88 -3.11 -7.53
N VAL A 51 6.60 -1.99 -7.61
CA VAL A 51 6.39 -0.94 -8.62
C VAL A 51 7.62 -0.75 -9.52
N ARG A 52 8.62 -1.64 -9.42
CA ARG A 52 9.82 -1.58 -10.26
C ARG A 52 9.41 -1.74 -11.74
N PRO A 53 10.01 -0.95 -12.64
CA PRO A 53 9.79 -1.14 -14.06
C PRO A 53 10.28 -2.54 -14.49
N ALA A 54 9.48 -3.22 -15.31
CA ALA A 54 9.75 -4.60 -15.74
C ALA A 54 11.10 -4.79 -16.46
N GLN A 55 11.73 -3.71 -16.93
CA GLN A 55 13.00 -3.73 -17.67
C GLN A 55 14.20 -4.26 -16.84
N LEU A 56 14.11 -4.29 -15.51
CA LEU A 56 15.14 -4.89 -14.66
C LEU A 56 15.16 -6.43 -14.69
N ALA A 57 14.10 -7.09 -15.15
CA ALA A 57 14.05 -8.56 -15.23
C ALA A 57 14.70 -9.13 -16.51
N LEU A 58 15.10 -8.28 -17.47
CA LEU A 58 15.61 -8.72 -18.77
C LEU A 58 17.09 -9.19 -18.69
N PHE A 59 17.86 -8.70 -17.72
CA PHE A 59 19.30 -8.98 -17.62
C PHE A 59 19.67 -10.07 -16.59
N ASP A 60 18.73 -10.50 -15.74
CA ASP A 60 18.98 -11.56 -14.76
C ASP A 60 18.98 -12.97 -15.40
N ALA A 61 18.50 -13.11 -16.64
CA ALA A 61 18.45 -14.39 -17.36
C ALA A 61 19.74 -14.75 -18.12
N GLU A 62 20.68 -13.82 -18.28
CA GLU A 62 21.88 -14.01 -19.13
C GLU A 62 23.16 -14.37 -18.35
N VAL A 63 23.12 -14.38 -17.00
CA VAL A 63 24.34 -14.54 -16.17
C VAL A 63 24.57 -15.99 -15.69
N CYS A 64 23.75 -16.96 -16.09
CA CYS A 64 23.95 -18.39 -15.78
C CYS A 64 24.08 -19.28 -17.03
N ALA A 65 24.72 -18.77 -18.09
CA ALA A 65 25.16 -19.57 -19.24
C ALA A 65 26.56 -20.16 -19.00
#